data_AF-X1EPL2-F1
#
_entry.id   AF-X1EPL2-F1
#
_cell.length_a   1.000
_cell.length_b   1.000
_cell.length_c   1.000
_cell.angle_alpha   90.00
_cell.angle_beta   90.00
_cell.angle_gamma   90.00
#
_symmetry.space_group_name_H-M   'P 1'
#
loop_
_entity.id
_entity.type
_entity.pdbx_description
1 polymer ?
#
loop_
_entity_poly.entity_id
_entity_poly.type
_entity_poly.pdbx_seq_one_letter_code
_entity_poly.pdbx_strand_id
1 'polypeptide(L)'
;GRRAAQAIDRYLRDLLKEKQAEKPTTEFKLLDIDFIEKKERVAVPMLPVTDRRENFAEVELGLNSEQAKAEANRCLICQGMCLVACPYNAPQFGAEDNPKMQKCDFCLEEWEQGNKPICVRSCTLRALDFGSIGELRAKYGDVREAEGFPYYEKSEPAIIFKPKA
;
A
#
# COMPACT_ATOMS: atom_id res chain seq x y z
N GLY A 1 -9.84 4.68 23.57
CA GLY A 1 -9.19 4.25 24.81
C GLY A 1 -9.63 5.07 26.01
N ARG A 2 -8.89 6.14 26.36
CA ARG A 2 -9.06 6.92 27.61
C ARG A 2 -10.49 7.40 27.89
N ARG A 3 -11.18 7.98 26.91
CA ARG A 3 -12.56 8.48 27.07
C ARG A 3 -13.56 7.36 27.37
N ALA A 4 -13.37 6.18 26.77
CA ALA A 4 -14.21 5.02 27.01
C ALA A 4 -13.98 4.45 28.42
N ALA A 5 -12.71 4.32 28.85
CA ALA A 5 -12.38 3.87 30.20
C ALA A 5 -12.95 4.78 31.29
N GLN A 6 -12.89 6.11 31.08
CA GLN A 6 -13.50 7.08 31.99
C GLN A 6 -15.04 7.02 32.01
N ALA A 7 -15.68 6.71 30.88
CA ALA A 7 -17.12 6.52 30.82
C ALA A 7 -17.55 5.24 31.57
N ILE A 8 -16.78 4.16 31.40
CA ILE A 8 -17.00 2.88 32.11
C ILE A 8 -16.82 3.06 33.62
N ASP A 9 -15.73 3.70 34.08
CA ASP A 9 -15.50 3.96 35.51
C ASP A 9 -16.63 4.81 36.12
N ARG A 10 -17.15 5.80 35.40
CA ARG A 10 -18.29 6.60 35.85
C ARG A 10 -19.59 5.80 35.90
N TYR A 11 -19.82 4.92 34.93
CA TYR A 11 -20.96 4.00 34.91
C TYR A 11 -20.93 3.06 36.11
N LEU A 12 -19.78 2.44 36.40
CA LEU A 12 -19.60 1.54 37.55
C LEU A 12 -19.79 2.23 38.91
N ARG A 13 -19.65 3.57 38.94
CA ARG A 13 -19.87 4.39 40.15
C ARG A 13 -21.27 5.01 40.21
N ASP A 14 -22.18 4.60 39.33
CA ASP A 14 -23.56 5.10 39.23
C ASP A 14 -23.66 6.62 38.94
N LEU A 15 -22.59 7.19 38.38
CA LEU A 15 -22.49 8.61 38.00
C LEU A 15 -22.90 8.83 36.55
N LEU A 16 -24.10 8.37 36.19
CA LEU A 16 -24.66 8.49 34.85
C LEU A 16 -24.89 9.97 34.51
N LYS A 17 -24.26 10.46 33.44
CA LYS A 17 -24.62 11.75 32.84
C LYS A 17 -25.73 11.55 31.82
N GLU A 18 -26.52 12.60 31.60
CA GLU A 18 -27.51 12.69 30.53
C GLU A 18 -26.93 12.23 29.18
N LYS A 19 -27.79 11.60 28.38
CA LYS A 19 -27.44 11.07 27.05
C LYS A 19 -26.80 12.19 26.23
N GLN A 20 -25.54 12.02 25.85
CA GLN A 20 -24.85 12.98 25.00
C GLN A 20 -25.62 13.09 23.68
N ALA A 21 -25.95 14.32 23.27
CA ALA A 21 -26.54 14.57 21.97
C ALA A 21 -25.64 13.95 20.90
N GLU A 22 -26.27 13.21 19.97
CA GLU A 22 -25.56 12.70 18.80
C GLU A 22 -24.90 13.87 18.09
N LYS A 23 -23.59 13.75 17.85
CA LYS A 23 -22.91 14.75 17.05
C LYS A 23 -23.48 14.69 15.65
N PRO A 24 -23.72 15.84 14.99
CA PRO A 24 -24.14 15.83 13.60
C PRO A 24 -23.10 15.07 12.79
N THR A 25 -23.54 13.98 12.16
CA THR A 25 -22.74 13.24 11.20
C THR A 25 -22.90 13.93 9.86
N THR A 26 -21.82 14.47 9.33
CA THR A 26 -21.80 14.97 7.95
C THR A 26 -21.93 13.78 6.99
N GLU A 27 -22.95 13.78 6.13
CA GLU A 27 -23.02 12.85 5.01
C GLU A 27 -21.96 13.22 3.98
N PHE A 28 -20.91 12.40 3.84
CA PHE A 28 -19.96 12.52 2.75
C PHE A 28 -20.60 12.03 1.44
N LYS A 29 -21.47 12.84 0.82
CA LYS A 29 -21.93 12.66 -0.58
C LYS A 29 -20.85 13.07 -1.60
N LEU A 30 -19.57 12.80 -1.32
CA LEU A 30 -18.49 13.48 -2.04
C LEU A 30 -18.01 12.75 -3.30
N LEU A 31 -18.50 11.55 -3.58
CA LEU A 31 -18.09 10.77 -4.73
C LEU A 31 -19.32 10.08 -5.34
N ASP A 32 -19.74 10.56 -6.51
CA ASP A 32 -20.68 9.82 -7.36
C ASP A 32 -19.91 8.61 -7.91
N ILE A 33 -20.13 7.45 -7.29
CA ILE A 33 -19.51 6.16 -7.66
C ILE A 33 -20.56 5.15 -8.08
N ASP A 34 -21.78 5.60 -8.39
CA ASP A 34 -22.91 4.73 -8.70
C ASP A 34 -22.68 3.95 -10.00
N PHE A 35 -21.80 4.44 -10.86
CA PHE A 35 -21.35 3.75 -12.07
C PHE A 35 -20.34 2.60 -11.81
N ILE A 36 -19.84 2.43 -10.58
CA ILE A 36 -18.83 1.43 -10.25
C ILE A 36 -19.49 0.21 -9.60
N GLU A 37 -19.35 -0.94 -10.24
CA GLU A 37 -19.76 -2.23 -9.67
C GLU A 37 -18.90 -2.55 -8.43
N LYS A 38 -19.55 -2.67 -7.26
CA LYS A 38 -18.89 -2.99 -6.00
C LYS A 38 -18.51 -4.47 -5.95
N LYS A 39 -17.23 -4.77 -6.14
CA LYS A 39 -16.67 -6.11 -5.94
C LYS A 39 -16.19 -6.30 -4.50
N GLU A 40 -16.30 -7.52 -3.99
CA GLU A 40 -15.82 -7.91 -2.67
C GLU A 40 -14.28 -7.80 -2.59
N ARG A 41 -13.75 -7.52 -1.39
CA ARG A 41 -12.31 -7.46 -1.17
C ARG A 41 -11.73 -8.86 -1.22
N VAL A 42 -10.56 -9.01 -1.85
CA VAL A 42 -9.82 -10.26 -1.75
C VAL A 42 -9.24 -10.37 -0.34
N ALA A 43 -9.52 -11.49 0.35
CA ALA A 43 -8.92 -11.76 1.65
C ALA A 43 -7.43 -12.05 1.49
N VAL A 44 -6.59 -11.36 2.25
CA VAL A 44 -5.14 -11.65 2.29
C VAL A 44 -4.92 -13.02 2.92
N PRO A 45 -4.24 -13.95 2.25
CA PRO A 45 -3.87 -15.23 2.82
C PRO A 45 -3.07 -15.04 4.11
N MET A 46 -3.48 -15.74 5.16
CA MET A 46 -2.78 -15.71 6.44
C MET A 46 -2.25 -17.10 6.77
N LEU A 47 -1.07 -17.13 7.40
CA LEU A 47 -0.53 -18.36 7.97
C LEU A 47 -1.53 -18.92 9.01
N PRO A 48 -1.83 -20.23 9.03
CA PRO A 48 -2.72 -20.82 10.03
C PRO A 48 -2.23 -20.59 11.46
N VAL A 49 -3.15 -20.41 12.42
CA VAL A 49 -2.81 -20.10 13.82
C VAL A 49 -1.97 -21.20 14.49
N THR A 50 -2.13 -22.45 14.05
CA THR A 50 -1.30 -23.58 14.49
C THR A 50 0.16 -23.37 14.17
N ASP A 51 0.44 -22.90 12.96
CA ASP A 51 1.80 -22.80 12.42
C ASP A 51 2.51 -21.52 12.91
N ARG A 52 1.73 -20.50 13.29
CA ARG A 52 2.25 -19.26 13.91
C ARG A 52 2.94 -19.47 15.25
N ARG A 53 2.67 -20.58 15.95
CA ARG A 53 3.21 -20.82 17.30
C ARG A 53 4.65 -21.32 17.28
N GLU A 54 5.04 -22.00 16.20
CA GLU A 54 6.28 -22.75 16.12
C GLU A 54 7.40 -21.97 15.39
N ASN A 55 7.11 -20.80 14.81
CA ASN A 55 8.09 -20.01 14.06
C ASN A 55 7.78 -18.50 14.08
N PHE A 56 8.74 -17.72 13.57
CA PHE A 56 8.62 -16.28 13.35
C PHE A 56 8.38 -15.94 11.87
N ALA A 57 7.76 -16.85 11.12
CA ALA A 57 7.43 -16.59 9.72
C ALA A 57 6.38 -15.48 9.61
N GLU A 58 6.35 -14.82 8.46
CA GLU A 58 5.37 -13.77 8.18
C GLU A 58 3.95 -14.33 8.23
N VAL A 59 3.08 -13.66 8.99
CA VAL A 59 1.71 -14.12 9.20
C VAL A 59 0.81 -13.74 8.03
N GLU A 60 1.03 -12.57 7.43
CA GLU A 60 0.33 -12.12 6.23
C GLU A 60 1.16 -12.50 5.01
N LEU A 61 0.72 -13.51 4.26
CA LEU A 61 1.53 -14.10 3.18
C LEU A 61 1.47 -13.30 1.87
N GLY A 62 0.80 -12.14 1.88
CA GLY A 62 0.57 -11.31 0.71
C GLY A 62 -0.41 -11.93 -0.31
N LEU A 63 -0.82 -11.12 -1.27
CA LEU A 63 -1.66 -11.56 -2.39
C LEU A 63 -0.77 -12.17 -3.49
N ASN A 64 -1.25 -13.23 -4.14
CA ASN A 64 -0.65 -13.66 -5.40
C ASN A 64 -0.95 -12.65 -6.53
N SER A 65 -0.30 -12.77 -7.68
CA SER A 65 -0.44 -11.78 -8.77
C SER A 65 -1.87 -11.65 -9.29
N GLU A 66 -2.61 -12.75 -9.40
CA GLU A 66 -4.01 -12.73 -9.85
C GLU A 66 -4.90 -11.96 -8.85
N GLN A 67 -4.75 -12.27 -7.56
CA GLN A 67 -5.43 -11.60 -6.46
C GLN A 67 -5.07 -10.12 -6.36
N ALA A 68 -3.79 -9.77 -6.53
CA ALA A 68 -3.33 -8.39 -6.52
C ALA A 68 -3.93 -7.59 -7.69
N LYS A 69 -3.96 -8.18 -8.90
CA LYS A 69 -4.63 -7.58 -10.07
C LYS A 69 -6.14 -7.44 -9.86
N ALA A 70 -6.79 -8.43 -9.25
CA ALA A 70 -8.22 -8.36 -8.95
C ALA A 70 -8.53 -7.24 -7.94
N GLU A 71 -7.71 -7.09 -6.90
CA GLU A 71 -7.86 -6.02 -5.91
C GLU A 71 -7.57 -4.64 -6.52
N ALA A 72 -6.54 -4.50 -7.35
CA ALA A 72 -6.24 -3.26 -8.06
C ALA A 72 -7.39 -2.81 -8.98
N ASN A 73 -8.10 -3.77 -9.59
CA ASN A 73 -9.25 -3.50 -10.45
C ASN A 73 -10.47 -2.91 -9.71
N ARG A 74 -10.45 -2.88 -8.37
CA ARG A 74 -11.49 -2.29 -7.52
C ARG A 74 -11.31 -0.78 -7.30
N CYS A 75 -10.42 -0.12 -8.06
CA CYS A 75 -10.25 1.33 -8.04
C CYS A 75 -11.60 2.07 -8.19
N LEU A 76 -11.91 2.95 -7.23
CA LEU A 76 -13.16 3.71 -7.18
C LEU A 76 -13.10 5.07 -7.90
N ILE A 77 -11.97 5.42 -8.50
CA ILE A 77 -11.75 6.75 -9.12
C ILE A 77 -12.08 7.88 -8.12
N CYS A 78 -11.64 7.70 -6.86
CA CYS A 78 -12.02 8.53 -5.72
C CYS A 78 -11.31 9.90 -5.68
N GLN A 79 -11.20 10.60 -6.82
CA GLN A 79 -10.52 11.90 -6.96
C GLN A 79 -9.02 11.87 -6.56
N GLY A 80 -8.36 10.72 -6.71
CA GLY A 80 -6.90 10.66 -6.57
C GLY A 80 -6.39 10.77 -5.14
N MET A 81 -7.15 10.32 -4.13
CA MET A 81 -6.66 10.28 -2.74
C MET A 81 -5.31 9.54 -2.61
N CYS A 82 -5.09 8.50 -3.40
CA CYS A 82 -3.81 7.77 -3.47
C CYS A 82 -2.68 8.59 -4.10
N LEU A 83 -2.97 9.47 -5.06
CA LEU A 83 -2.00 10.42 -5.62
C LEU A 83 -1.56 11.41 -4.54
N VAL A 84 -2.51 12.01 -3.82
CA VAL A 84 -2.23 12.96 -2.73
C VAL A 84 -1.48 12.31 -1.56
N ALA A 85 -1.79 11.04 -1.26
CA ALA A 85 -1.15 10.32 -0.15
C ALA A 85 0.29 9.88 -0.45
N CYS A 86 0.65 9.70 -1.73
CA CYS A 86 1.98 9.20 -2.10
C CYS A 86 2.98 10.35 -2.16
N PRO A 87 4.04 10.36 -1.32
CA PRO A 87 5.01 11.45 -1.31
C PRO A 87 5.88 11.51 -2.58
N TYR A 88 5.87 10.44 -3.39
CA TYR A 88 6.64 10.34 -4.63
C TYR A 88 5.80 10.59 -5.88
N ASN A 89 4.49 10.90 -5.74
CA ASN A 89 3.56 11.01 -6.87
C ASN A 89 3.61 9.81 -7.83
N ALA A 90 3.83 8.60 -7.31
CA ALA A 90 4.01 7.41 -8.15
C ALA A 90 2.72 6.92 -8.83
N PRO A 91 1.53 6.95 -8.18
CA PRO A 91 0.27 6.63 -8.84
C PRO A 91 -0.15 7.75 -9.79
N GLN A 92 -0.57 7.42 -11.01
CA GLN A 92 -1.02 8.37 -12.03
C GLN A 92 -2.31 7.89 -12.70
N PHE A 93 -3.14 8.83 -13.15
CA PHE A 93 -4.31 8.53 -13.98
C PHE A 93 -3.89 8.46 -15.46
N GLY A 94 -4.53 7.56 -16.20
CA GLY A 94 -4.40 7.50 -17.65
C GLY A 94 -5.18 8.62 -18.36
N ALA A 95 -5.11 8.63 -19.69
CA ALA A 95 -5.75 9.64 -20.55
C ALA A 95 -7.16 9.21 -21.02
N GLU A 96 -7.59 8.00 -20.70
CA GLU A 96 -8.90 7.46 -21.01
C GLU A 96 -10.03 8.10 -20.21
N ASP A 97 -11.26 7.98 -20.69
CA ASP A 97 -12.46 8.38 -19.95
C ASP A 97 -12.62 7.50 -18.69
N ASN A 98 -12.88 8.13 -17.55
CA ASN A 98 -12.94 7.47 -16.23
C ASN A 98 -11.70 6.60 -15.95
N PRO A 99 -10.49 7.20 -15.96
CA PRO A 99 -9.26 6.44 -15.84
C PRO A 99 -9.15 5.84 -14.44
N LYS A 100 -8.84 4.55 -14.38
CA LYS A 100 -8.43 3.93 -13.10
C LYS A 100 -7.03 4.40 -12.77
N MET A 101 -6.75 4.59 -11.49
CA MET A 101 -5.39 4.91 -11.05
C MET A 101 -4.46 3.75 -11.38
N GLN A 102 -3.32 4.05 -11.99
CA GLN A 102 -2.28 3.09 -12.34
C GLN A 102 -0.97 3.47 -11.63
N LYS A 103 -0.10 2.48 -11.41
CA LYS A 103 1.27 2.69 -10.93
C LYS A 103 2.16 1.59 -11.49
N CYS A 104 3.47 1.78 -11.39
CA CYS A 104 4.42 0.69 -11.63
C CYS A 104 4.02 -0.52 -10.76
N ASP A 105 3.77 -1.65 -11.42
CA ASP A 105 3.49 -2.94 -10.81
C ASP A 105 4.75 -3.80 -10.69
N PHE A 106 5.90 -3.28 -11.10
CA PHE A 106 7.17 -4.00 -11.11
C PHE A 106 7.23 -5.16 -12.11
N CYS A 107 6.42 -5.07 -13.18
CA CYS A 107 6.31 -6.07 -14.24
C CYS A 107 5.99 -7.47 -13.68
N LEU A 108 4.91 -7.58 -12.89
CA LEU A 108 4.52 -8.84 -12.22
C LEU A 108 4.53 -10.04 -13.18
N GLU A 109 4.03 -9.86 -14.39
CA GLU A 109 3.94 -10.92 -15.41
C GLU A 109 5.31 -11.39 -15.90
N GLU A 110 6.27 -10.47 -16.03
CA GLU A 110 7.65 -10.82 -16.39
C GLU A 110 8.30 -11.58 -15.22
N TRP A 111 8.01 -11.18 -13.98
CA TRP A 111 8.55 -11.82 -12.80
C TRP A 111 8.09 -13.28 -12.65
N GLU A 112 6.81 -13.55 -12.91
CA GLU A 112 6.25 -14.91 -12.93
C GLU A 112 6.90 -15.82 -13.99
N GLN A 113 7.37 -15.24 -15.08
CA GLN A 113 8.08 -15.95 -16.14
C GLN A 113 9.59 -16.09 -15.86
N GLY A 114 10.08 -15.61 -14.71
CA GLY A 114 11.50 -15.60 -14.36
C GLY A 114 12.31 -14.53 -15.07
N ASN A 115 11.66 -13.58 -15.74
CA ASN A 115 12.30 -12.46 -16.42
C ASN A 115 12.48 -11.27 -15.47
N LYS A 116 13.45 -10.41 -15.81
CA LYS A 116 13.61 -9.11 -15.13
C LYS A 116 12.58 -8.10 -15.67
N PRO A 117 12.20 -7.07 -14.88
CA PRO A 117 11.35 -6.00 -15.35
C PRO A 117 11.88 -5.35 -16.62
N ILE A 118 10.96 -4.88 -17.47
CA ILE A 118 11.30 -4.41 -18.81
C ILE A 118 12.26 -3.22 -18.78
N CYS A 119 12.12 -2.31 -17.82
CA CYS A 119 13.02 -1.16 -17.64
C CYS A 119 14.46 -1.58 -17.29
N VAL A 120 14.63 -2.69 -16.55
CA VAL A 120 15.95 -3.23 -16.22
C VAL A 120 16.55 -3.92 -17.43
N ARG A 121 15.76 -4.72 -18.16
CA ARG A 121 16.22 -5.42 -19.38
C ARG A 121 16.57 -4.45 -20.51
N SER A 122 15.81 -3.37 -20.67
CA SER A 122 16.02 -2.39 -21.75
C SER A 122 17.16 -1.40 -21.47
N CYS A 123 17.65 -1.34 -20.23
CA CYS A 123 18.72 -0.42 -19.85
C CYS A 123 20.05 -0.84 -20.49
N THR A 124 20.38 -0.24 -21.63
CA THR A 124 21.64 -0.50 -22.38
C THR A 124 22.89 -0.17 -21.55
N LEU A 125 22.80 0.83 -20.69
CA LEU A 125 23.87 1.26 -19.79
C LEU A 125 23.97 0.40 -18.51
N ARG A 126 23.03 -0.53 -18.29
CA ARG A 126 22.96 -1.37 -17.08
C ARG A 126 22.98 -0.56 -15.77
N ALA A 127 22.35 0.60 -15.79
CA ALA A 127 22.22 1.49 -14.64
C ALA A 127 21.16 1.00 -13.63
N LEU A 128 20.20 0.19 -14.08
CA LEU A 128 19.14 -0.38 -13.25
C LEU A 128 19.43 -1.85 -12.97
N ASP A 129 19.11 -2.30 -11.76
CA ASP A 129 19.12 -3.72 -11.38
C ASP A 129 17.85 -4.02 -10.57
N PHE A 130 17.56 -5.31 -10.43
CA PHE A 130 16.34 -5.82 -9.79
C PHE A 130 16.68 -7.06 -8.96
N GLY A 131 16.05 -7.19 -7.79
CA GLY A 131 16.23 -8.30 -6.87
C GLY A 131 15.60 -8.00 -5.52
N SER A 132 15.82 -8.88 -4.55
CA SER A 132 15.41 -8.59 -3.18
C SER A 132 16.21 -7.42 -2.61
N ILE A 133 15.60 -6.64 -1.71
CA ILE A 133 16.28 -5.48 -1.14
C ILE A 133 17.54 -5.88 -0.37
N GLY A 134 17.56 -7.06 0.26
CA GLY A 134 18.73 -7.58 0.97
C GLY A 134 19.91 -7.86 0.04
N GLU A 135 19.66 -8.51 -1.10
CA GLU A 135 20.70 -8.78 -2.10
C GLU A 135 21.23 -7.49 -2.72
N LEU A 136 20.33 -6.55 -3.07
CA LEU A 136 20.73 -5.27 -3.64
C LEU A 136 21.54 -4.45 -2.64
N ARG A 137 21.17 -4.47 -1.34
CA ARG A 137 21.94 -3.81 -0.26
C ARG A 137 23.34 -4.39 -0.11
N ALA A 138 23.45 -5.71 -0.14
CA ALA A 138 24.75 -6.37 -0.05
C ALA A 138 25.65 -6.05 -1.26
N LYS A 139 25.06 -5.92 -2.45
CA LYS A 139 25.79 -5.68 -3.70
C LYS A 139 26.18 -4.23 -3.93
N TYR A 140 25.31 -3.29 -3.57
CA TYR A 140 25.43 -1.88 -3.94
C TYR A 140 25.56 -0.92 -2.76
N GLY A 141 25.44 -1.41 -1.53
CA GLY A 141 25.33 -0.59 -0.32
C GLY A 141 23.88 -0.21 -0.01
N ASP A 142 23.65 0.64 0.99
CA ASP A 142 22.30 0.99 1.47
C ASP A 142 22.04 2.50 1.42
N VAL A 143 22.49 3.16 0.36
CA VAL A 143 22.15 4.57 0.13
C VAL A 143 20.73 4.64 -0.41
N ARG A 144 19.83 5.28 0.34
CA ARG A 144 18.38 5.35 0.05
C ARG A 144 17.91 6.72 -0.44
N GLU A 145 18.85 7.64 -0.61
CA GLU A 145 18.61 9.02 -1.04
C GLU A 145 19.41 9.32 -2.29
N ALA A 146 18.84 10.16 -3.15
CA ALA A 146 19.51 10.70 -4.33
C ALA A 146 19.02 12.12 -4.60
N GLU A 147 19.74 12.85 -5.45
CA GLU A 147 19.28 14.15 -5.92
C GLU A 147 17.90 14.02 -6.59
N GLY A 148 16.91 14.76 -6.10
CA GLY A 148 15.52 14.65 -6.55
C GLY A 148 14.71 13.48 -5.97
N PHE A 149 15.32 12.63 -5.13
CA PHE A 149 14.64 11.52 -4.45
C PHE A 149 14.91 11.55 -2.93
N PRO A 150 14.07 12.26 -2.14
CA PRO A 150 14.17 12.24 -0.69
C PRO A 150 13.64 10.93 -0.10
N TYR A 151 14.31 10.41 0.93
CA TYR A 151 13.84 9.23 1.64
C TYR A 151 12.78 9.59 2.68
N TYR A 152 11.62 8.95 2.60
CA TYR A 152 10.58 9.08 3.62
C TYR A 152 10.51 7.80 4.46
N GLU A 153 10.96 7.90 5.71
CA GLU A 153 11.01 6.80 6.69
C GLU A 153 9.65 6.11 6.83
N LYS A 154 8.54 6.86 6.88
CA LYS A 154 7.19 6.29 6.98
C LYS A 154 6.83 5.33 5.83
N SER A 155 7.40 5.53 4.65
CA SER A 155 7.08 4.74 3.46
C SER A 155 8.08 3.64 3.16
N GLU A 156 9.24 3.65 3.84
CA GLU A 156 10.36 2.73 3.66
C GLU A 156 10.53 2.20 2.21
N PRO A 157 10.72 3.08 1.21
CA PRO A 157 10.76 2.68 -0.18
C PRO A 157 11.85 1.62 -0.42
N ALA A 158 11.50 0.56 -1.15
CA ALA A 158 12.41 -0.51 -1.54
C ALA A 158 13.26 -0.09 -2.75
N ILE A 159 14.16 0.87 -2.55
CA ILE A 159 15.07 1.40 -3.58
C ILE A 159 16.45 1.65 -2.99
N ILE A 160 17.47 1.53 -3.84
CA ILE A 160 18.88 1.80 -3.49
C ILE A 160 19.50 2.58 -4.63
N PHE A 161 20.34 3.55 -4.29
CA PHE A 161 21.13 4.31 -5.22
C PHE A 161 22.61 3.97 -5.04
N LYS A 162 23.33 3.76 -6.14
CA LYS A 162 24.78 3.65 -6.10
C LYS A 162 25.37 4.96 -6.64
N PRO A 163 25.99 5.80 -5.78
CA PRO A 163 26.63 7.02 -6.27
C PRO A 163 27.78 6.67 -7.23
N LYS A 164 28.01 7.56 -8.18
CA LYS A 164 29.18 7.45 -9.07
C LYS A 164 30.44 7.57 -8.20
N ALA A 165 31.31 6.56 -8.28
CA ALA A 165 32.62 6.58 -7.64
C ALA A 165 33.55 7.58 -8.33
#